data_AF-A0A1Y2M3W1-F1
#
_entry.id   AF-A0A1Y2M3W1-F1
#
_cell.length_a   1.000
_cell.length_b   1.000
_cell.length_c   1.000
_cell.angle_alpha   90.00
_cell.angle_beta   90.00
_cell.angle_gamma   90.00
#
_symmetry.space_group_name_H-M   'P 1'
#
loop_
_entity.id
_entity.type
_entity.pdbx_description
1 polymer ?
#
loop_
_entity_poly.entity_id
_entity_poly.type
_entity_poly.pdbx_seq_one_letter_code
_entity_poly.pdbx_strand_id
1 'polypeptide(L)'
;MYLETGISIALLAATVAAHFVVPNDYQNMSGIVVNGISARVREKYMRLANEALFEQSGPCPFAAYGTIIVNHTSDEVVCRGANFRTGDPTIHGEISAINACTSVFAARNMTATEIFAAWADLSIYTNAESCPMCASAIRWAGFKEYIYGTTIQHNYNVGWGVITMSSYDVFQQTRQLPGYQTVMLGQILTNETDPLFSWQYNESAPCPNGCVKKMSKSRGYLGCVEPNAA
;
A
#
# COMPACT_ATOMS: atom_id res chain seq x y z
N MET A 1 -55.37 45.73 -5.17
CA MET A 1 -54.58 44.79 -5.99
C MET A 1 -53.14 45.31 -6.01
N TYR A 2 -52.35 44.95 -5.00
CA TYR A 2 -50.91 45.22 -4.95
C TYR A 2 -50.25 43.89 -4.64
N LEU A 3 -49.52 43.36 -5.62
CA LEU A 3 -48.71 42.14 -5.50
C LEU A 3 -47.40 42.53 -4.83
N GLU A 4 -47.14 42.02 -3.62
CA GLU A 4 -45.79 42.01 -3.06
C GLU A 4 -45.01 40.86 -3.71
N THR A 5 -43.92 41.19 -4.38
CA THR A 5 -43.00 40.23 -4.98
C THR A 5 -41.91 39.90 -3.95
N GLY A 6 -42.01 38.72 -3.33
CA GLY A 6 -40.96 38.19 -2.46
C GLY A 6 -39.77 37.74 -3.29
N ILE A 7 -38.61 38.36 -3.06
CA ILE A 7 -37.33 37.92 -3.63
C ILE A 7 -36.79 36.78 -2.76
N SER A 8 -36.92 35.54 -3.22
CA SER A 8 -36.22 34.39 -2.63
C SER A 8 -34.75 34.41 -3.03
N ILE A 9 -33.88 34.79 -2.10
CA ILE A 9 -32.43 34.64 -2.24
C ILE A 9 -32.09 33.17 -1.91
N ALA A 10 -31.88 32.37 -2.94
CA ALA A 10 -31.30 31.03 -2.78
C ALA A 10 -29.83 31.17 -2.38
N LEU A 11 -29.49 30.88 -1.12
CA LEU A 11 -28.10 30.66 -0.71
C LEU A 11 -27.60 29.38 -1.39
N LEU A 12 -26.78 29.51 -2.44
CA LEU A 12 -25.92 28.41 -2.88
C LEU A 12 -24.85 28.19 -1.82
N ALA A 13 -25.01 27.15 -1.01
CA ALA A 13 -23.93 26.62 -0.19
C ALA A 13 -22.88 26.01 -1.12
N ALA A 14 -21.80 26.75 -1.40
CA ALA A 14 -20.62 26.19 -2.02
C ALA A 14 -19.96 25.24 -1.00
N THR A 15 -20.21 23.94 -1.12
CA THR A 15 -19.44 22.94 -0.40
C THR A 15 -18.05 22.88 -1.01
N VAL A 16 -17.16 23.73 -0.52
CA VAL A 16 -15.73 23.55 -0.75
C VAL A 16 -15.35 22.28 0.01
N ALA A 17 -15.28 21.15 -0.69
CA ALA A 17 -14.64 19.96 -0.16
C ALA A 17 -13.18 20.33 0.11
N ALA A 18 -12.86 20.65 1.37
CA ALA A 18 -11.50 20.81 1.82
C ALA A 18 -10.82 19.44 1.66
N HIS A 19 -10.11 19.26 0.55
CA HIS A 19 -9.28 18.09 0.35
C HIS A 19 -8.07 18.28 1.28
N PHE A 20 -8.07 17.56 2.40
CA PHE A 20 -6.94 17.54 3.30
C PHE A 20 -5.80 16.81 2.60
N VAL A 21 -4.83 17.56 2.09
CA VAL A 21 -3.60 16.97 1.54
C VAL A 21 -2.73 16.61 2.73
N VAL A 22 -2.59 15.31 3.01
CA VAL A 22 -1.58 14.82 3.95
C VAL A 22 -0.21 15.08 3.30
N PRO A 23 0.67 15.90 3.90
CA PRO A 23 2.01 16.11 3.37
C PRO A 23 2.74 14.76 3.26
N ASN A 24 3.40 14.52 2.11
CA ASN A 24 4.25 13.35 1.91
C ASN A 24 5.64 13.61 2.50
N ASP A 25 5.74 13.54 3.82
CA ASP A 25 6.97 13.67 4.58
C ASP A 25 7.24 12.40 5.41
N TYR A 26 8.51 12.06 5.60
CA TYR A 26 8.89 11.00 6.53
C TYR A 26 8.45 11.43 7.93
N GLN A 27 7.41 10.78 8.43
CA GLN A 27 6.88 11.04 9.76
C GLN A 27 7.89 10.49 10.78
N ASN A 28 8.50 11.38 11.57
CA ASN A 28 9.39 10.95 12.64
C ASN A 28 8.55 10.29 13.76
N MET A 29 8.54 8.96 13.76
CA MET A 29 7.79 8.15 14.72
C MET A 29 8.62 7.75 15.96
N SER A 30 9.84 8.25 16.13
CA SER A 30 10.83 7.72 17.10
C SER A 30 10.37 7.65 18.56
N GLY A 31 9.33 8.39 18.95
CA GLY A 31 8.73 8.38 20.30
C GLY A 31 7.34 7.73 20.39
N ILE A 32 6.80 7.21 19.28
CA ILE A 32 5.42 6.70 19.22
C ILE A 32 5.43 5.17 19.36
N VAL A 33 4.60 4.67 20.28
CA VAL A 33 4.33 3.24 20.48
C VAL A 33 2.84 3.01 20.26
N VAL A 34 2.51 2.24 19.22
CA VAL A 34 1.12 1.86 18.90
C VAL A 34 1.00 0.35 19.06
N ASN A 35 -0.01 -0.10 19.82
CA ASN A 35 -0.22 -1.52 20.16
C ASN A 35 1.01 -2.21 20.79
N GLY A 36 1.81 -1.45 21.56
CA GLY A 36 3.04 -1.97 22.19
C GLY A 36 4.22 -2.12 21.24
N ILE A 37 4.08 -1.72 19.97
CA ILE A 37 5.11 -1.86 18.94
C ILE A 37 5.78 -0.51 18.71
N SER A 38 7.11 -0.46 18.91
CA SER A 38 7.91 0.75 18.71
C SER A 38 8.14 1.07 17.23
N ALA A 39 8.41 2.34 16.91
CA ALA A 39 8.76 2.76 15.56
C ALA A 39 9.93 1.98 14.95
N ARG A 40 10.99 1.71 15.74
CA ARG A 40 12.14 0.90 15.28
C ARG A 40 11.71 -0.48 14.78
N VAL A 41 10.73 -1.11 15.44
CA VAL A 41 10.19 -2.40 15.00
C VAL A 41 9.37 -2.24 13.72
N ARG A 42 8.57 -1.17 13.60
CA ARG A 42 7.85 -0.87 12.35
C ARG A 42 8.81 -0.69 11.17
N GLU A 43 9.88 0.07 11.37
CA GLU A 43 10.90 0.29 10.35
C GLU A 43 11.63 -0.99 9.96
N LYS A 44 11.96 -1.87 10.92
CA LYS A 44 12.51 -3.21 10.65
C LYS A 44 11.58 -3.96 9.68
N TYR A 45 10.29 -4.03 9.99
CA TYR A 45 9.34 -4.77 9.15
C TYR A 45 9.04 -4.08 7.81
N MET A 46 9.07 -2.75 7.74
CA MET A 46 8.95 -2.06 6.46
C MET A 46 10.14 -2.33 5.53
N ARG A 47 11.37 -2.38 6.08
CA ARG A 47 12.54 -2.81 5.29
C ARG A 47 12.41 -4.24 4.80
N LEU A 48 11.88 -5.15 5.62
CA LEU A 48 11.58 -6.52 5.19
C LEU A 48 10.50 -6.58 4.09
N ALA A 49 9.57 -5.62 4.02
CA ALA A 49 8.64 -5.48 2.90
C ALA A 49 9.34 -5.05 1.60
N ASN A 50 10.32 -4.15 1.70
CA ASN A 50 11.18 -3.78 0.57
C ASN A 50 12.07 -4.94 0.12
N GLU A 51 12.60 -5.75 1.03
CA GLU A 51 13.36 -6.95 0.70
C GLU A 51 12.47 -7.99 0.01
N ALA A 52 11.27 -8.23 0.54
CA ALA A 52 10.29 -9.15 -0.04
C ALA A 52 9.96 -8.81 -1.50
N LEU A 53 9.90 -7.53 -1.88
CA LEU A 53 9.75 -7.13 -3.29
C LEU A 53 10.81 -7.77 -4.19
N PHE A 54 12.09 -7.64 -3.82
CA PHE A 54 13.19 -8.11 -4.66
C PHE A 54 13.37 -9.63 -4.59
N GLU A 55 13.13 -10.23 -3.43
CA GLU A 55 13.11 -11.69 -3.27
C GLU A 55 12.08 -12.35 -4.18
N GLN A 56 10.92 -11.71 -4.34
CA GLN A 56 9.79 -12.25 -5.08
C GLN A 56 9.84 -11.90 -6.57
N SER A 57 10.20 -10.67 -6.92
CA SER A 57 10.09 -10.13 -8.29
C SER A 57 11.43 -9.90 -9.00
N GLY A 58 12.55 -10.29 -8.37
CA GLY A 58 13.89 -10.11 -8.93
C GLY A 58 14.42 -8.68 -8.77
N PRO A 59 15.61 -8.38 -9.31
CA PRO A 59 16.32 -7.12 -9.07
C PRO A 59 15.66 -5.90 -9.75
N CYS A 60 14.91 -6.11 -10.84
CA CYS A 60 14.32 -5.05 -11.67
C CYS A 60 12.79 -5.17 -11.75
N PRO A 61 12.06 -5.12 -10.61
CA PRO A 61 10.63 -5.39 -10.61
C PRO A 61 9.88 -4.26 -11.30
N PHE A 62 9.17 -4.54 -12.40
CA PHE A 62 8.38 -3.51 -13.09
C PHE A 62 7.36 -2.86 -12.15
N ALA A 63 6.74 -3.66 -11.27
CA ALA A 63 5.79 -3.18 -10.27
C ALA A 63 6.42 -3.34 -8.89
N ALA A 64 6.97 -2.24 -8.38
CA ALA A 64 7.78 -2.22 -7.16
C ALA A 64 6.96 -2.32 -5.85
N TYR A 65 5.89 -3.12 -5.82
CA TYR A 65 5.00 -3.29 -4.67
C TYR A 65 5.33 -4.59 -3.93
N GLY A 66 5.89 -4.46 -2.72
CA GLY A 66 6.24 -5.57 -1.83
C GLY A 66 5.45 -5.52 -0.54
N THR A 67 5.03 -6.68 -0.05
CA THR A 67 4.19 -6.81 1.13
C THR A 67 4.61 -7.99 1.99
N ILE A 68 4.56 -7.81 3.31
CA ILE A 68 4.70 -8.89 4.28
C ILE A 68 3.55 -8.89 5.29
N ILE A 69 3.31 -10.05 5.87
CA ILE A 69 2.35 -10.24 6.95
C ILE A 69 3.09 -10.79 8.17
N VAL A 70 2.91 -10.12 9.30
CA VAL A 70 3.73 -10.29 10.50
C VAL A 70 2.85 -10.68 11.68
N ASN A 71 3.32 -11.64 12.47
CA ASN A 71 2.81 -11.89 13.82
C ASN A 71 3.76 -11.22 14.82
N HIS A 72 3.31 -10.13 15.45
CA HIS A 72 4.13 -9.39 16.40
C HIS A 72 4.30 -10.10 17.75
N THR A 73 3.42 -11.04 18.10
CA THR A 73 3.55 -11.84 19.33
C THR A 73 4.71 -12.83 19.22
N SER A 74 4.95 -13.40 18.04
CA SER A 74 6.07 -14.31 17.78
C SER A 74 7.29 -13.65 17.12
N ASP A 75 7.25 -12.34 16.84
CA ASP A 75 8.26 -11.60 16.04
C ASP A 75 8.58 -12.31 14.70
N GLU A 76 7.55 -12.83 14.03
CA GLU A 76 7.69 -13.67 12.82
C GLU A 76 7.07 -12.99 11.59
N VAL A 77 7.81 -13.01 10.47
CA VAL A 77 7.21 -12.80 9.14
C VAL A 77 6.55 -14.10 8.71
N VAL A 78 5.23 -14.13 8.76
CA VAL A 78 4.44 -15.32 8.39
C VAL A 78 4.49 -15.52 6.88
N CYS A 79 4.36 -14.41 6.12
CA CYS A 79 4.22 -14.45 4.66
C CYS A 79 4.83 -13.24 3.98
N ARG A 80 5.17 -13.44 2.71
CA ARG A 80 5.69 -12.43 1.80
C ARG A 80 4.89 -12.47 0.50
N GLY A 81 4.76 -11.34 -0.15
CA GLY A 81 4.14 -11.19 -1.46
C GLY A 81 4.72 -10.00 -2.20
N ALA A 82 4.59 -10.02 -3.51
CA ALA A 82 4.91 -8.88 -4.36
C ALA A 82 3.90 -8.82 -5.52
N ASN A 83 3.81 -7.67 -6.19
CA ASN A 83 2.92 -7.56 -7.34
C ASN A 83 3.48 -8.35 -8.53
N PHE A 84 2.71 -9.33 -8.99
CA PHE A 84 3.08 -10.19 -10.10
C PHE A 84 2.14 -10.02 -11.29
N ARG A 85 2.68 -10.17 -12.50
CA ARG A 85 1.90 -10.26 -13.73
C ARG A 85 1.60 -11.73 -14.06
N THR A 86 0.69 -12.34 -13.30
CA THR A 86 0.29 -13.77 -13.47
C THR A 86 -0.88 -13.98 -14.43
N GLY A 87 -1.41 -12.92 -15.04
CA GLY A 87 -2.62 -12.94 -15.87
C GLY A 87 -3.89 -12.61 -15.09
N ASP A 88 -3.91 -12.86 -13.78
CA ASP A 88 -4.94 -12.33 -12.88
C ASP A 88 -4.57 -10.88 -12.48
N PRO A 89 -5.38 -9.88 -12.87
CA PRO A 89 -5.06 -8.48 -12.59
C PRO A 89 -5.21 -8.11 -11.11
N THR A 90 -5.75 -8.99 -10.26
CA THR A 90 -5.94 -8.73 -8.84
C THR A 90 -4.71 -9.05 -7.99
N ILE A 91 -3.68 -9.72 -8.54
CA ILE A 91 -2.49 -10.19 -7.81
C ILE A 91 -1.49 -9.05 -7.55
N HIS A 92 -1.94 -8.07 -6.78
CA HIS A 92 -1.13 -7.04 -6.16
C HIS A 92 -0.32 -7.61 -4.98
N GLY A 93 0.68 -6.88 -4.48
CA GLY A 93 1.55 -7.35 -3.41
C GLY A 93 0.77 -7.80 -2.18
N GLU A 94 -0.28 -7.06 -1.83
CA GLU A 94 -1.14 -7.34 -0.69
C GLU A 94 -1.99 -8.60 -0.88
N ILE A 95 -2.62 -8.74 -2.05
CA ILE A 95 -3.40 -9.94 -2.39
C ILE A 95 -2.50 -11.17 -2.49
N SER A 96 -1.30 -11.02 -3.07
CA SER A 96 -0.27 -12.06 -3.12
C SER A 96 0.12 -12.53 -1.72
N ALA A 97 0.39 -11.61 -0.79
CA ALA A 97 0.75 -11.94 0.59
C ALA A 97 -0.40 -12.62 1.35
N ILE A 98 -1.65 -12.15 1.18
CA ILE A 98 -2.85 -12.76 1.78
C ILE A 98 -3.02 -14.20 1.26
N ASN A 99 -2.88 -14.43 -0.03
CA ASN A 99 -2.97 -15.76 -0.65
C ASN A 99 -1.85 -16.69 -0.14
N ALA A 100 -0.63 -16.18 -0.01
CA ALA A 100 0.49 -16.92 0.56
C ALA A 100 0.20 -17.34 2.01
N CYS A 101 -0.33 -16.44 2.84
CA CYS A 101 -0.72 -16.75 4.22
C CYS A 101 -1.84 -17.76 4.33
N THR A 102 -2.87 -17.63 3.49
CA THR A 102 -3.95 -18.59 3.45
C THR A 102 -3.43 -20.00 3.15
N SER A 103 -2.46 -20.10 2.23
CA SER A 103 -1.79 -21.36 1.88
C SER A 103 -0.94 -21.91 3.04
N VAL A 104 -0.18 -21.05 3.73
CA VAL A 104 0.61 -21.42 4.92
C VAL A 104 -0.29 -21.97 6.02
N PHE A 105 -1.41 -21.31 6.31
CA PHE A 105 -2.33 -21.76 7.36
C PHE A 105 -3.09 -23.04 6.97
N ALA A 106 -3.51 -23.17 5.70
CA ALA A 106 -4.09 -24.40 5.21
C ALA A 106 -3.11 -25.59 5.32
N ALA A 107 -1.82 -25.37 5.02
CA ALA A 107 -0.78 -26.39 5.20
C ALA A 107 -0.55 -26.78 6.68
N ARG A 108 -0.95 -25.93 7.62
CA ARG A 108 -0.99 -26.22 9.07
C ARG A 108 -2.29 -26.90 9.50
N ASN A 109 -3.11 -27.37 8.56
CA ASN A 109 -4.43 -27.99 8.78
C ASN A 109 -5.44 -27.10 9.50
N MET A 110 -5.31 -25.78 9.40
CA MET A 110 -6.31 -24.85 9.93
C MET A 110 -7.56 -24.88 9.05
N THR A 111 -8.73 -24.89 9.68
CA THR A 111 -10.03 -24.71 9.01
C THR A 111 -10.20 -23.28 8.51
N ALA A 112 -11.11 -23.06 7.56
CA ALA A 112 -11.39 -21.73 7.04
C ALA A 112 -11.80 -20.72 8.16
N THR A 113 -12.52 -21.18 9.18
CA THR A 113 -12.91 -20.35 10.33
C THR A 113 -11.71 -19.98 11.20
N GLU A 114 -10.78 -20.91 11.46
CA GLU A 114 -9.55 -20.62 12.21
C GLU A 114 -8.64 -19.66 11.44
N ILE A 115 -8.52 -19.84 10.12
CA ILE A 115 -7.77 -18.92 9.25
C ILE A 115 -8.38 -17.52 9.31
N PHE A 116 -9.70 -17.42 9.17
CA PHE A 116 -10.39 -16.13 9.23
C PHE A 116 -10.19 -15.42 10.58
N ALA A 117 -10.18 -16.17 11.69
CA ALA A 117 -9.92 -15.60 13.00
C ALA A 117 -8.45 -15.13 13.17
N ALA A 118 -7.50 -15.82 12.56
CA ALA A 118 -6.06 -15.53 12.72
C ALA A 118 -5.65 -14.14 12.21
N TRP A 119 -6.34 -13.57 11.22
CA TRP A 119 -6.00 -12.25 10.67
C TRP A 119 -6.04 -11.14 11.73
N ALA A 120 -6.90 -11.26 12.74
CA ALA A 120 -7.05 -10.30 13.83
C ALA A 120 -5.81 -10.17 14.74
N ASP A 121 -4.87 -11.10 14.64
CA ASP A 121 -3.60 -11.08 15.36
C ASP A 121 -2.42 -10.63 14.48
N LEU A 122 -2.65 -10.43 13.18
CA LEU A 122 -1.61 -10.16 12.20
C LEU A 122 -1.60 -8.70 11.75
N SER A 123 -0.42 -8.25 11.37
CA SER A 123 -0.18 -6.92 10.81
C SER A 123 0.36 -7.02 9.39
N ILE A 124 -0.24 -6.28 8.47
CA ILE A 124 0.20 -6.23 7.08
C ILE A 124 1.05 -4.97 6.85
N TYR A 125 2.27 -5.16 6.34
CA TYR A 125 3.19 -4.10 5.94
C TYR A 125 3.35 -4.11 4.43
N THR A 126 3.02 -3.02 3.76
CA THR A 126 3.22 -2.84 2.32
C THR A 126 4.09 -1.61 2.08
N ASN A 127 5.03 -1.69 1.15
CA ASN A 127 5.96 -0.58 0.89
C ASN A 127 5.29 0.65 0.25
N ALA A 128 4.06 0.51 -0.26
CA ALA A 128 3.21 1.61 -0.70
C ALA A 128 1.78 1.45 -0.20
N GLU A 129 1.08 2.57 -0.11
CA GLU A 129 -0.34 2.66 0.23
C GLU A 129 -1.18 1.83 -0.75
N SER A 130 -1.97 0.93 -0.18
CA SER A 130 -2.89 0.06 -0.89
C SER A 130 -3.92 0.85 -1.70
N CYS A 131 -4.08 0.44 -2.96
CA CYS A 131 -5.18 0.91 -3.80
C CYS A 131 -6.54 0.50 -3.20
N PRO A 132 -7.67 1.10 -3.63
CA PRO A 132 -8.98 0.81 -3.05
C PRO A 132 -9.38 -0.67 -3.02
N MET A 133 -8.96 -1.46 -4.01
CA MET A 133 -9.16 -2.91 -4.02
C MET A 133 -8.45 -3.58 -2.85
N CYS A 134 -7.15 -3.33 -2.68
CA CYS A 134 -6.34 -3.96 -1.65
C CYS A 134 -6.72 -3.43 -0.25
N ALA A 135 -6.98 -2.13 -0.12
CA ALA A 135 -7.48 -1.53 1.11
C ALA A 135 -8.81 -2.16 1.56
N SER A 136 -9.73 -2.42 0.61
CA SER A 136 -10.99 -3.12 0.89
C SER A 136 -10.75 -4.57 1.30
N ALA A 137 -9.85 -5.28 0.62
CA ALA A 137 -9.49 -6.66 0.98
C ALA A 137 -8.89 -6.75 2.39
N ILE A 138 -7.96 -5.85 2.73
CA ILE A 138 -7.38 -5.73 4.08
C ILE A 138 -8.48 -5.48 5.12
N ARG A 139 -9.40 -4.56 4.83
CA ARG A 139 -10.52 -4.25 5.72
C ARG A 139 -11.43 -5.46 5.93
N TRP A 140 -11.76 -6.20 4.87
CA TRP A 140 -12.58 -7.41 4.95
C TRP A 140 -11.89 -8.57 5.67
N ALA A 141 -10.57 -8.71 5.51
CA ALA A 141 -9.80 -9.74 6.20
C ALA A 141 -9.75 -9.52 7.72
N GLY A 142 -9.94 -8.28 8.19
CA GLY A 142 -9.98 -7.96 9.62
C GLY A 142 -8.60 -7.97 10.27
N PHE A 143 -7.56 -7.57 9.54
CA PHE A 143 -6.21 -7.42 10.08
C PHE A 143 -6.19 -6.56 11.35
N LYS A 144 -5.29 -6.87 12.29
CA LYS A 144 -5.06 -6.03 13.46
C LYS A 144 -4.58 -4.64 13.05
N GLU A 145 -3.61 -4.62 12.13
CA GLU A 145 -2.94 -3.40 11.71
C GLU A 145 -2.62 -3.44 10.22
N TYR A 146 -2.70 -2.26 9.60
CA TYR A 146 -2.30 -2.01 8.23
C TYR A 146 -1.28 -0.87 8.22
N ILE A 147 -0.08 -1.18 7.75
CA ILE A 147 1.07 -0.30 7.75
C ILE A 147 1.55 -0.10 6.32
N TYR A 148 1.74 1.15 5.91
CA TYR A 148 2.24 1.46 4.58
C TYR A 148 3.33 2.54 4.56
N GLY A 149 4.16 2.48 3.52
CA GLY A 149 5.21 3.48 3.23
C GLY A 149 4.73 4.58 2.29
N THR A 150 5.15 4.50 1.03
CA THR A 150 4.89 5.49 -0.02
C THR A 150 3.40 5.75 -0.22
N THR A 151 3.00 7.01 -0.33
CA THR A 151 1.58 7.39 -0.51
C THR A 151 1.09 7.18 -1.94
N ILE A 152 -0.23 7.02 -2.12
CA ILE A 152 -0.86 7.05 -3.45
C ILE A 152 -0.53 8.36 -4.17
N GLN A 153 -0.49 9.48 -3.43
CA GLN A 153 -0.16 10.79 -3.98
C GLN A 153 1.27 10.86 -4.52
N HIS A 154 2.25 10.28 -3.80
CA HIS A 154 3.62 10.18 -4.32
C HIS A 154 3.65 9.41 -5.63
N ASN A 155 3.04 8.21 -5.67
CA ASN A 155 3.02 7.38 -6.87
C ASN A 155 2.33 8.08 -8.05
N TYR A 156 1.24 8.80 -7.81
CA TYR A 156 0.61 9.65 -8.82
C TYR A 156 1.59 10.70 -9.36
N ASN A 157 2.31 11.41 -8.49
CA ASN A 157 3.24 12.47 -8.86
C ASN A 157 4.43 11.97 -9.68
N VAL A 158 4.91 10.74 -9.42
CA VAL A 158 6.00 10.11 -10.18
C VAL A 158 5.50 9.31 -11.41
N GLY A 159 4.22 9.47 -11.78
CA GLY A 159 3.69 9.01 -13.07
C GLY A 159 3.03 7.63 -13.07
N TRP A 160 2.82 7.02 -11.91
CA TRP A 160 2.08 5.75 -11.84
C TRP A 160 0.59 5.97 -12.09
N GLY A 161 -0.01 5.07 -12.86
CA GLY A 161 -1.46 4.97 -12.99
C GLY A 161 -2.07 4.41 -11.71
N VAL A 162 -2.51 5.29 -10.81
CA VAL A 162 -3.14 4.93 -9.53
C VAL A 162 -4.57 5.46 -9.46
N ILE A 163 -5.44 4.74 -8.76
CA ILE A 163 -6.74 5.29 -8.33
C ILE A 163 -6.44 6.19 -7.14
N THR A 164 -6.77 7.48 -7.24
CA THR A 164 -6.39 8.50 -6.26
C THR A 164 -7.25 8.51 -4.98
N MET A 165 -8.19 7.57 -4.84
CA MET A 165 -8.92 7.36 -3.60
C MET A 165 -7.98 6.73 -2.57
N SER A 166 -7.80 7.41 -1.44
CA SER A 166 -6.87 6.97 -0.40
C SER A 166 -7.38 5.73 0.31
N SER A 167 -6.46 4.97 0.91
CA SER A 167 -6.81 3.92 1.86
C SER A 167 -7.63 4.48 3.03
N TYR A 168 -7.31 5.71 3.46
CA TYR A 168 -8.03 6.41 4.53
C TYR A 168 -9.52 6.57 4.18
N ASP A 169 -9.85 7.02 2.96
CA ASP A 169 -11.25 7.20 2.53
C ASP A 169 -12.02 5.88 2.56
N VAL A 170 -11.39 4.79 2.09
CA VAL A 170 -11.97 3.44 2.16
C VAL A 170 -12.24 3.04 3.61
N PHE A 171 -11.29 3.25 4.51
CA PHE A 171 -11.45 2.91 5.93
C PHE A 171 -12.50 3.79 6.61
N GLN A 172 -12.60 5.08 6.26
CA GLN A 172 -13.60 5.97 6.81
C GLN A 172 -15.03 5.57 6.40
N GLN A 173 -15.20 5.13 5.16
CA GLN A 173 -16.50 4.68 4.66
C GLN A 173 -16.90 3.30 5.21
N THR A 174 -15.96 2.54 5.78
CA THR A 174 -16.17 1.15 6.24
C THR A 174 -16.08 0.98 7.76
N ARG A 175 -16.14 2.08 8.53
CA ARG A 175 -16.15 2.04 10.00
C ARG A 175 -17.31 1.24 10.61
N GLN A 176 -18.42 1.12 9.89
CA GLN A 176 -19.62 0.39 10.33
C GLN A 176 -19.52 -1.14 10.15
N LEU A 177 -18.48 -1.65 9.48
CA LEU A 177 -18.33 -3.08 9.33
C LEU A 177 -18.17 -3.75 10.70
N PRO A 178 -18.88 -4.86 10.95
CA PRO A 178 -18.77 -5.59 12.21
C PRO A 178 -17.39 -6.26 12.33
N GLY A 179 -16.89 -6.38 13.56
CA GLY A 179 -15.61 -7.03 13.84
C GLY A 179 -14.50 -6.06 14.25
N TYR A 180 -13.25 -6.45 14.00
CA TYR A 180 -12.06 -5.75 14.48
C TYR A 180 -11.85 -4.41 13.77
N GLN A 181 -11.44 -3.40 14.53
CA GLN A 181 -10.99 -2.12 14.00
C GLN A 181 -9.51 -2.23 13.65
N THR A 182 -9.21 -2.31 12.35
CA THR A 182 -7.84 -2.34 11.84
C THR A 182 -7.19 -0.98 12.05
N VAL A 183 -6.09 -0.94 12.80
CA VAL A 183 -5.32 0.29 13.00
C VAL A 183 -4.50 0.58 11.74
N MET A 184 -4.68 1.77 11.16
CA MET A 184 -3.92 2.21 9.97
C MET A 184 -2.77 3.13 10.39
N LEU A 185 -1.56 2.83 9.89
CA LEU A 185 -0.36 3.65 10.07
C LEU A 185 0.29 3.88 8.70
N GLY A 186 0.32 5.13 8.24
CA GLY A 186 0.88 5.49 6.95
C GLY A 186 2.25 6.13 7.02
N GLN A 187 2.89 6.28 5.87
CA GLN A 187 4.11 7.06 5.67
C GLN A 187 5.31 6.57 6.50
N ILE A 188 5.37 5.26 6.75
CA ILE A 188 6.50 4.64 7.44
C ILE A 188 7.65 4.48 6.46
N LEU A 189 8.81 5.07 6.76
CA LEU A 189 10.06 4.86 6.01
C LEU A 189 10.01 5.39 4.56
N THR A 190 9.25 6.47 4.28
CA THR A 190 9.11 7.06 2.93
C THR A 190 10.44 7.48 2.31
N ASN A 191 11.45 7.82 3.11
CA ASN A 191 12.80 8.07 2.64
C ASN A 191 13.47 6.86 1.95
N GLU A 192 13.04 5.63 2.29
CA GLU A 192 13.52 4.39 1.67
C GLU A 192 12.50 3.78 0.69
N THR A 193 11.18 3.97 0.90
CA THR A 193 10.16 3.41 -0.01
C THR A 193 9.93 4.26 -1.26
N ASP A 194 9.90 5.59 -1.17
CA ASP A 194 9.66 6.49 -2.32
C ASP A 194 10.66 6.29 -3.47
N PRO A 195 11.97 6.11 -3.21
CA PRO A 195 12.93 5.80 -4.27
C PRO A 195 12.60 4.54 -5.08
N LEU A 196 11.89 3.55 -4.49
CA LEU A 196 11.51 2.32 -5.19
C LEU A 196 10.49 2.56 -6.31
N PHE A 197 9.72 3.64 -6.23
CA PHE A 197 8.69 3.99 -7.22
C PHE A 197 9.14 5.07 -8.20
N SER A 198 10.31 5.67 -7.97
CA SER A 198 10.78 6.85 -8.69
C SER A 198 11.43 6.56 -10.05
N TRP A 199 11.86 5.33 -10.34
CA TRP A 199 12.69 5.03 -11.52
C TRP A 199 11.91 4.55 -12.75
N GLN A 200 10.73 3.96 -12.57
CA GLN A 200 10.01 3.25 -13.64
C GLN A 200 9.53 4.20 -14.75
N TYR A 201 9.14 5.42 -14.41
CA TYR A 201 8.58 6.43 -15.32
C TYR A 201 9.37 7.74 -15.34
N ASN A 202 10.57 7.75 -14.75
CA ASN A 202 11.46 8.89 -14.74
C ASN A 202 12.82 8.49 -15.33
N GLU A 203 13.10 8.97 -16.54
CA GLU A 203 14.37 8.70 -17.22
C GLU A 203 15.59 9.24 -16.44
N SER A 204 15.42 10.28 -15.62
CA SER A 204 16.54 10.88 -14.88
C SER A 204 16.93 10.08 -13.63
N ALA A 205 16.02 9.27 -13.10
CA ALA A 205 16.27 8.49 -11.89
C ALA A 205 17.24 7.32 -12.14
N PRO A 206 18.02 6.92 -11.12
CA PRO A 206 18.88 5.74 -11.21
C PRO A 206 18.05 4.46 -11.20
N CYS A 207 18.48 3.46 -11.96
CA CYS A 207 17.88 2.13 -11.91
C CYS A 207 18.22 1.40 -10.61
N PRO A 208 17.31 0.57 -10.08
CA PRO A 208 17.56 -0.20 -8.85
C PRO A 208 18.59 -1.32 -9.09
N ASN A 209 19.24 -1.81 -8.04
CA ASN A 209 19.94 -3.12 -7.98
C ASN A 209 20.76 -3.54 -9.22
N GLY A 210 21.55 -2.63 -9.81
CA GLY A 210 22.39 -2.95 -10.97
C GLY A 210 21.62 -3.14 -12.28
N CYS A 211 20.32 -2.85 -12.31
CA CYS A 211 19.51 -2.76 -13.51
C CYS A 211 19.99 -1.62 -14.40
N VAL A 212 19.68 -1.70 -15.69
CA VAL A 212 20.07 -0.71 -16.70
C VAL A 212 18.85 -0.16 -17.42
N LYS A 213 18.95 1.07 -17.92
CA LYS A 213 17.86 1.73 -18.65
C LYS A 213 17.63 1.04 -19.99
N LYS A 214 16.38 0.70 -20.30
CA LYS A 214 15.95 0.21 -21.61
C LYS A 214 15.41 1.37 -22.43
N MET A 215 16.03 1.61 -23.59
CA MET A 215 15.61 2.65 -24.53
C MET A 215 14.96 2.04 -25.77
N SER A 216 13.93 2.71 -26.30
CA SER A 216 13.28 2.42 -27.57
C SER A 216 13.49 3.57 -28.54
N LYS A 217 13.86 3.26 -29.79
CA LYS A 217 14.00 4.27 -30.85
C LYS A 217 12.71 5.04 -31.13
N SER A 218 11.54 4.41 -30.95
CA SER A 218 10.24 5.01 -31.24
C SER A 218 9.50 5.53 -30.00
N ARG A 219 9.73 4.93 -28.83
CA ARG A 219 9.01 5.24 -27.58
C ARG A 219 9.86 5.92 -26.50
N GLY A 220 11.16 6.10 -26.72
CA GLY A 220 12.07 6.65 -25.72
C GLY A 220 12.30 5.67 -24.56
N TYR A 221 12.41 6.19 -23.35
CA TYR A 221 12.65 5.39 -22.14
C TYR A 221 11.50 4.41 -21.86
N LEU A 222 11.84 3.13 -21.64
CA LEU A 222 10.90 2.05 -21.37
C LEU A 222 10.95 1.54 -19.91
N GLY A 223 11.84 2.09 -19.07
CA GLY A 223 12.08 1.61 -17.72
C GLY A 223 13.45 0.96 -17.53
N CYS A 224 13.65 0.36 -16.36
CA CYS A 224 14.86 -0.40 -16.03
C CYS A 224 14.65 -1.89 -16.24
N VAL A 225 15.68 -2.58 -16.73
CA VAL A 225 15.70 -4.03 -16.96
C VAL A 225 17.03 -4.61 -16.51
N GLU A 226 17.10 -5.93 -16.37
CA GLU A 226 18.37 -6.59 -16.10
C GLU A 226 19.34 -6.40 -17.29
N PRO A 227 20.66 -6.25 -17.06
CA PRO A 227 21.65 -6.03 -18.12
C PRO A 227 21.61 -7.06 -19.26
N ASN A 228 21.18 -8.29 -18.97
CA ASN A 228 21.13 -9.40 -19.91
C ASN A 228 19.68 -9.83 -20.28
N ALA A 229 18.67 -9.00 -19.99
CA ALA A 229 17.29 -9.29 -20.37
C ALA A 229 17.14 -9.15 -21.89
N ALA A 230 17.09 -10.31 -22.57
CA ALA A 230 16.87 -10.44 -24.01
C ALA A 230 15.54 -9.81 -24.48
#